data_AF-A0A954I5D3-F1
#
_entry.id   AF-A0A954I5D3-F1
#
_cell.length_a   1.000
_cell.length_b   1.000
_cell.length_c   1.000
_cell.angle_alpha   90.00
_cell.angle_beta   90.00
_cell.angle_gamma   90.00
#
_symmetry.space_group_name_H-M   'P 1'
#
loop_
_entity.id
_entity.type
_entity.pdbx_description
1 polymer ?
#
loop_
_entity_poly.entity_id
_entity_poly.type
_entity_poly.pdbx_seq_one_letter_code
_entity_poly.pdbx_strand_id
1 'polypeptide(L)' 'FVSTYARDFGINADYQGISNGKNYAWGFNSLHPGGAQFCLGDAKVAFFSENIDYQTFAYLNYIHDGQVAKAP' A
#
# COMPACT_ATOMS: atom_id res chain seq x y z
N PHE A 1 -1.25 10.20 11.93
CA PHE A 1 -2.00 9.33 11.01
C PHE A 1 -2.98 8.49 11.82
N VAL A 2 -4.25 8.45 11.43
CA VAL A 2 -5.28 7.70 12.18
C VAL A 2 -5.13 6.20 11.84
N SER A 3 -5.12 5.35 12.86
CA SER A 3 -4.93 3.89 12.77
C SER A 3 -5.88 3.16 11.79
N THR A 4 -6.96 3.81 11.36
CA THR A 4 -7.97 3.25 10.46
C THR A 4 -7.54 3.20 9.00
N TYR A 5 -6.64 4.07 8.54
CA TYR A 5 -6.26 4.11 7.12
C TYR A 5 -5.50 2.85 6.67
N ALA A 6 -4.55 2.37 7.47
CA ALA A 6 -3.83 1.14 7.18
C ALA A 6 -4.75 -0.09 7.18
N ARG A 7 -5.80 -0.07 8.02
CA ARG A 7 -6.80 -1.14 8.09
C ARG A 7 -7.71 -1.15 6.86
N ASP A 8 -8.20 0.02 6.43
CA ASP A 8 -9.27 0.12 5.43
C ASP A 8 -8.75 0.27 3.99
N PHE A 9 -7.54 0.83 3.82
CA PHE A 9 -6.93 1.09 2.52
C PHE A 9 -5.57 0.40 2.33
N GLY A 10 -5.17 -0.43 3.29
CA GLY A 10 -3.93 -1.18 3.23
C GLY A 10 -3.83 -2.09 2.01
N ILE A 11 -2.59 -2.41 1.64
CA ILE A 11 -2.30 -3.38 0.59
C ILE A 11 -2.83 -4.74 1.05
N ASN A 12 -3.61 -5.40 0.18
CA ASN A 12 -4.27 -6.68 0.49
C ASN A 12 -5.19 -6.65 1.74
N ALA A 13 -5.69 -5.48 2.15
CA ALA A 13 -6.56 -5.35 3.31
C ALA A 13 -8.05 -5.35 2.96
N ASP A 14 -8.87 -5.94 3.83
CA ASP A 14 -10.33 -5.95 3.71
C ASP A 14 -10.94 -4.60 4.13
N TYR A 15 -11.75 -4.03 3.25
CA TYR A 15 -12.45 -2.78 3.53
C TYR A 15 -13.64 -3.02 4.47
N GLN A 16 -13.57 -2.47 5.69
CA GLN A 16 -14.58 -2.70 6.72
C GLN A 16 -15.92 -1.99 6.46
N GLY A 17 -16.00 -1.11 5.45
CA GLY A 17 -17.25 -0.45 5.05
C GLY A 17 -18.23 -1.36 4.31
N ILE A 18 -17.85 -2.62 4.06
CA ILE A 18 -18.66 -3.62 3.36
C ILE A 18 -18.48 -5.00 4.02
N SER A 19 -19.57 -5.76 4.15
CA SER A 19 -19.56 -7.08 4.82
C SER A 19 -19.01 -8.24 3.95
N ASN A 20 -18.57 -7.95 2.73
CA ASN A 20 -18.24 -8.99 1.75
C ASN A 20 -16.74 -9.37 1.73
N GLY A 21 -15.94 -8.90 2.70
CA GLY A 21 -14.52 -9.22 2.81
C GLY A 21 -13.72 -8.85 1.56
N LYS A 22 -14.12 -7.77 0.88
CA LYS A 22 -13.42 -7.26 -0.29
C LYS A 22 -12.57 -6.07 0.09
N ASN A 23 -11.49 -5.88 -0.64
CA ASN A 23 -10.69 -4.67 -0.53
C ASN A 23 -11.47 -3.44 -1.03
N TYR A 24 -11.00 -2.25 -0.66
CA TYR A 24 -11.54 -1.00 -1.19
C TYR A 24 -11.28 -0.92 -2.70
N ALA A 25 -12.28 -0.55 -3.50
CA ALA A 25 -12.22 -0.63 -4.97
C ALA A 25 -11.00 0.08 -5.61
N TRP A 26 -10.43 1.08 -4.92
CA TRP A 26 -9.28 1.86 -5.37
C TRP A 26 -7.97 1.51 -4.64
N GLY A 27 -7.96 0.46 -3.82
CA GLY A 27 -6.77 -0.07 -3.17
C GLY A 27 -6.13 -1.19 -3.98
N PHE A 28 -4.83 -1.35 -3.85
CA PHE A 28 -4.08 -2.44 -4.49
C PHE A 28 -4.26 -3.74 -3.70
N ASN A 29 -4.55 -4.83 -4.41
CA ASN A 29 -4.64 -6.15 -3.82
C ASN A 29 -4.28 -7.25 -4.84
N SER A 30 -3.88 -8.40 -4.32
CA SER A 30 -3.88 -9.68 -5.03
C SER A 30 -4.08 -10.78 -4.00
N LEU A 31 -5.09 -11.63 -4.20
CA LEU A 31 -5.40 -12.75 -3.30
C LEU A 31 -4.64 -14.05 -3.66
N HIS A 32 -3.74 -13.99 -4.64
CA HIS A 32 -2.86 -15.12 -4.97
C HIS A 32 -1.71 -15.23 -3.95
N PRO A 33 -1.10 -16.43 -3.79
CA PRO A 33 0.11 -16.57 -2.97
C PRO A 33 1.20 -15.57 -3.39
N GLY A 34 1.69 -14.77 -2.44
CA GLY A 34 2.68 -13.72 -2.68
C GLY A 34 2.10 -12.35 -3.06
N GLY A 35 0.78 -12.22 -3.19
CA GLY A 35 0.06 -10.94 -3.11
C GLY A 35 0.51 -9.84 -4.07
N ALA A 36 0.17 -8.59 -3.74
CA ALA A 36 0.54 -7.42 -4.53
C ALA A 36 1.94 -6.93 -4.14
N GLN A 37 2.88 -6.94 -5.08
CA GLN A 37 4.28 -6.55 -4.89
C GLN A 37 4.57 -5.24 -5.61
N PHE A 38 5.52 -4.43 -5.12
CA PHE A 38 5.87 -3.15 -5.73
C PHE A 38 7.37 -3.00 -5.98
N CYS A 39 7.71 -2.19 -6.97
CA CYS A 39 9.09 -1.76 -7.20
C CYS A 39 9.14 -0.24 -7.39
N LEU A 40 10.21 0.38 -6.88
CA LEU A 40 10.56 1.77 -7.13
C LEU A 40 11.81 1.80 -8.00
N GLY A 41 11.76 2.55 -9.10
CA GLY A 41 12.88 2.77 -9.99
C GLY A 41 13.29 4.24 -10.01
N ASP A 42 14.48 4.55 -9.48
CA ASP A 42 15.11 5.87 -9.60
C ASP A 42 16.64 5.71 -9.50
N ALA A 43 17.31 5.52 -10.65
CA ALA A 43 18.72 5.12 -10.78
C ALA A 43 19.15 3.83 -10.02
N LYS A 44 18.25 3.24 -9.23
CA LYS A 44 18.28 1.95 -8.53
C LYS A 44 16.88 1.35 -8.57
N VAL A 45 16.79 0.02 -8.54
CA VAL A 45 15.53 -0.70 -8.29
C VAL A 45 15.47 -1.13 -6.83
N ALA A 46 14.41 -0.74 -6.14
CA ALA A 46 14.08 -1.22 -4.80
C ALA A 46 12.79 -2.04 -4.86
N PHE A 47 12.79 -3.22 -4.24
CA PHE A 47 11.62 -4.11 -4.16
C PHE A 47 10.94 -3.97 -2.80
N PHE A 48 9.62 -3.93 -2.81
CA PHE A 48 8.80 -3.86 -1.61
C PHE A 48 7.83 -5.04 -1.59
N SER A 49 7.83 -5.75 -0.47
CA SER A 49 6.91 -6.85 -0.25
C SER A 49 5.45 -6.40 -0.23
N GLU A 50 4.55 -7.33 -0.42
CA GLU A 50 3.12 -7.22 -0.10
C GLU A 50 2.79 -6.69 1.30
N ASN A 51 3.74 -6.81 2.23
CA ASN A 51 3.62 -6.33 3.61
C ASN A 51 4.12 -4.89 3.81
N ILE A 52 4.35 -4.13 2.72
CA ILE A 52 4.74 -2.72 2.83
C ILE A 52 3.67 -1.96 3.62
N ASP A 53 4.12 -1.14 4.58
CA ASP A 53 3.23 -0.27 5.32
C ASP A 53 2.55 0.73 4.37
N TYR A 54 1.23 0.90 4.54
CA TYR A 54 0.43 1.74 3.64
C TYR A 54 0.85 3.21 3.66
N GLN A 55 1.32 3.73 4.80
CA GLN A 55 1.81 5.11 4.87
C GLN A 55 3.10 5.27 4.07
N THR A 56 4.00 4.29 4.15
CA THR A 56 5.22 4.25 3.33
C THR A 56 4.87 4.19 1.85
N PHE A 57 3.92 3.33 1.47
CA PHE A 57 3.42 3.26 0.10
C PHE A 57 2.86 4.61 -0.38
N ALA A 58 2.04 5.28 0.45
CA ALA A 58 1.45 6.58 0.13
C ALA A 58 2.51 7.65 -0.10
N TYR A 59 3.51 7.78 0.80
CA TYR A 59 4.60 8.75 0.64
C TYR A 59 5.44 8.50 -0.62
N LEU A 60 5.61 7.25 -1.03
CA LEU A 60 6.34 6.92 -2.26
C LEU A 60 5.54 7.22 -3.53
N ASN A 61 4.20 7.26 -3.46
CA ASN A 61 3.33 7.38 -4.65
C ASN A 61 2.59 8.73 -4.74
N TYR A 62 2.45 9.47 -3.64
CA TYR A 62 1.68 10.70 -3.56
C TYR A 62 2.58 11.92 -3.36
N ILE A 63 3.27 12.31 -4.43
CA ILE A 63 4.28 13.39 -4.42
C ILE A 63 3.77 14.76 -3.91
N HIS A 64 2.45 14.99 -3.91
CA HIS A 64 1.86 16.27 -3.54
C HIS A 64 1.80 16.50 -2.02
N ASP A 65 2.00 15.47 -1.19
CA ASP A 65 2.07 15.64 0.27
C ASP A 65 3.37 16.28 0.77
N GLY A 66 4.39 16.37 -0.08
CA GLY A 66 5.71 16.91 0.25
C GLY A 66 6.50 16.09 1.28
N GLN A 67 6.06 14.86 1.58
CA GLN A 67 6.71 13.98 2.54
C GLN A 67 7.84 13.20 1.88
N VAL A 68 8.97 13.07 2.57
CA VAL A 68 10.10 12.28 2.11
C VAL A 68 10.02 10.88 2.70
N ALA A 69 9.88 9.87 1.86
CA ALA A 69 10.04 8.47 2.24
C ALA A 69 11.39 7.92 1.79
N LYS A 70 11.98 7.06 2.61
CA LYS A 70 13.21 6.33 2.26
C LYS A 70 12.84 4.97 1.70
N ALA A 71 13.28 4.70 0.47
CA ALA A 71 13.35 3.33 -0.02
C ALA A 71 14.44 2.57 0.74
N PRO A 72 14.25 1.27 1.02
CA PRO A 72 15.27 0.41 1.65
C PRO A 72 16.51 0.25 0.78
#